data_AF-A0A7R9YYW4-F1
#
_entry.id   AF-A0A7R9YYW4-F1
#
_cell.length_a   1.000
_cell.length_b   1.000
_cell.length_c   1.000
_cell.angle_alpha   90.00
_cell.angle_beta   90.00
_cell.angle_gamma   90.00
#
_symmetry.space_group_name_H-M   'P 1'
#
loop_
_entity.id
_entity.type
_entity.pdbx_description
1 polymer ?
#
loop_
_entity_poly.entity_id
_entity_poly.type
_entity_poly.pdbx_seq_one_letter_code
_entity_poly.pdbx_strand_id
1 'polypeptide(L)'
;NDVWISLWVSTLVPDRWGQARGAAAAVATTASLPRAVAPTAGVFPANAASTAAASANGAAATQPWLSGAWRGGEASAKLDAPAFLLPLAGAVGPVSLSLALTLSASAFLRGLLVLTVLNAGFTLARAVSFAYAGLAAAQRMHARLLHAVLCAPMAFFDLVPSGRIINRFSSDTSKIDDTLPFILNILLANCANLAGLLLVMVATSPTLLLLLLPMGVVYRRLQLYYRSTSREVRRLDSVALSPVFSAFGEVADAAPCVRGLQL
;
A
#
# COMPACT_ATOMS: atom_id res chain seq x y z
N ASN A 1 -37.84 -11.92 19.33
CA ASN A 1 -36.81 -10.88 19.07
C ASN A 1 -35.88 -11.30 17.91
N ASP A 2 -36.24 -12.29 17.10
CA ASP A 2 -35.36 -12.89 16.09
C ASP A 2 -35.73 -12.54 14.64
N VAL A 3 -36.84 -11.82 14.44
CA VAL A 3 -37.36 -11.46 13.10
C VAL A 3 -36.46 -10.42 12.41
N TRP A 4 -35.82 -9.53 13.17
CA TRP A 4 -34.97 -8.49 12.59
C TRP A 4 -33.63 -9.02 12.08
N ILE A 5 -33.09 -10.08 12.70
CA ILE A 5 -31.82 -10.69 12.27
C ILE A 5 -32.04 -11.50 10.99
N SER A 6 -33.16 -12.22 10.86
CA SER A 6 -33.48 -12.95 9.62
C SER A 6 -33.79 -12.01 8.45
N LEU A 7 -34.46 -10.88 8.69
CA LEU A 7 -34.78 -9.89 7.64
C LEU A 7 -33.53 -9.18 7.10
N TRP A 8 -32.51 -9.00 7.95
CA TRP A 8 -31.25 -8.37 7.57
C TRP A 8 -30.33 -9.33 6.79
N VAL A 9 -30.32 -10.62 7.13
CA VAL A 9 -29.56 -11.64 6.38
C VAL A 9 -30.13 -11.87 4.98
N SER A 10 -31.45 -11.82 4.80
CA SER A 10 -32.09 -12.00 3.49
C SER A 10 -31.95 -10.79 2.54
N THR A 11 -31.61 -9.60 3.07
CA THR A 11 -31.49 -8.38 2.24
C THR A 11 -30.06 -8.13 1.73
N LEU A 12 -29.05 -8.77 2.31
CA LEU A 12 -27.64 -8.62 1.93
C LEU A 12 -27.11 -9.70 0.98
N VAL A 13 -27.84 -10.79 0.78
CA VAL A 13 -27.47 -11.84 -0.18
C VAL A 13 -28.54 -11.92 -1.28
N PRO A 14 -28.42 -11.15 -2.37
CA PRO A 14 -29.20 -11.42 -3.55
C PRO A 14 -28.69 -12.71 -4.20
N ASP A 15 -29.56 -13.71 -4.36
CA ASP A 15 -29.34 -14.96 -5.11
C ASP A 15 -29.03 -14.67 -6.59
N ARG A 16 -27.81 -14.21 -6.87
CA ARG A 16 -27.30 -13.91 -8.22
C ARG A 16 -26.30 -14.93 -8.74
N TRP A 17 -26.26 -16.12 -8.13
CA TRP A 17 -25.40 -17.23 -8.60
C TRP A 17 -25.98 -18.03 -9.78
N GLY A 18 -27.15 -17.63 -10.31
CA GLY A 18 -27.73 -18.19 -11.54
C GLY A 18 -27.43 -17.40 -12.82
N GLN A 19 -27.23 -16.07 -12.76
CA GLN A 19 -27.10 -15.21 -13.95
C GLN A 19 -25.65 -15.02 -14.44
N ALA A 20 -24.65 -15.31 -13.61
CA ALA A 20 -23.24 -15.12 -13.95
C ALA A 20 -22.66 -16.19 -14.91
N ARG A 21 -23.35 -17.32 -15.12
CA ARG A 21 -22.89 -18.35 -16.09
C ARG A 21 -23.24 -18.01 -17.54
N GLY A 22 -24.21 -17.12 -17.80
CA GLY A 22 -24.61 -16.73 -19.16
C GLY A 22 -23.76 -15.60 -19.76
N ALA A 23 -23.25 -14.68 -18.93
CA ALA A 23 -22.51 -13.50 -19.40
C ALA A 23 -21.05 -13.80 -19.81
N ALA A 24 -20.46 -14.90 -19.33
CA ALA A 24 -19.10 -15.30 -19.68
C ALA A 24 -18.97 -15.90 -21.09
N ALA A 25 -20.07 -16.30 -21.73
CA ALA A 25 -20.05 -16.86 -23.10
C ALA A 25 -20.13 -15.79 -24.21
N ALA A 26 -20.54 -14.54 -23.89
CA ALA A 26 -20.76 -13.49 -24.89
C ALA A 26 -19.56 -12.56 -25.12
N VAL A 27 -18.53 -12.61 -24.26
CA VAL A 27 -17.36 -11.70 -24.31
C VAL A 27 -16.16 -12.30 -25.09
N ALA A 28 -16.25 -13.57 -25.51
CA ALA A 28 -15.17 -14.24 -26.25
C ALA A 28 -15.22 -14.06 -27.78
N THR A 29 -16.13 -13.24 -28.32
CA THR A 29 -16.27 -13.08 -29.77
C THR A 29 -16.64 -11.64 -30.13
N THR A 30 -15.67 -10.72 -30.08
CA THR A 30 -15.57 -9.51 -30.93
C THR A 30 -14.36 -8.70 -30.47
N ALA A 31 -13.29 -8.67 -31.27
CA ALA A 31 -12.43 -7.49 -31.51
C ALA A 31 -11.11 -7.92 -32.17
N SER A 32 -11.15 -7.97 -33.50
CA SER A 32 -10.01 -8.01 -34.41
C SER A 32 -9.26 -6.66 -34.47
N LEU A 33 -7.94 -6.72 -34.66
CA LEU A 33 -6.97 -5.64 -34.96
C LEU A 33 -7.38 -4.77 -36.18
N PRO A 34 -6.87 -3.51 -36.32
CA PRO A 34 -5.62 -3.30 -37.10
C PRO A 34 -4.70 -2.09 -36.71
N ARG A 35 -3.38 -2.37 -36.82
CA ARG A 35 -2.27 -1.64 -37.49
C ARG A 35 -1.75 -0.25 -37.05
N ALA A 36 -0.42 -0.14 -37.08
CA ALA A 36 0.48 0.92 -36.63
C ALA A 36 0.64 2.13 -37.58
N VAL A 37 0.96 3.31 -37.00
CA VAL A 37 1.72 4.42 -37.63
C VAL A 37 2.48 5.19 -36.52
N ALA A 38 3.76 5.50 -36.76
CA ALA A 38 4.68 6.28 -35.91
C ALA A 38 5.09 7.61 -36.63
N PRO A 39 5.97 8.49 -36.10
CA PRO A 39 5.68 9.90 -35.80
C PRO A 39 6.46 10.94 -36.63
N THR A 40 6.06 12.22 -36.59
CA THR A 40 6.80 13.43 -37.05
C THR A 40 5.91 14.67 -36.76
N ALA A 41 6.34 15.92 -36.61
CA ALA A 41 7.52 16.63 -36.11
C ALA A 41 7.19 18.14 -36.27
N GLY A 42 7.74 19.00 -35.41
CA GLY A 42 7.74 20.47 -35.53
C GLY A 42 6.76 21.17 -34.58
N VAL A 43 7.10 22.22 -33.81
CA VAL A 43 8.16 23.24 -33.95
C VAL A 43 8.43 23.89 -32.56
N PHE A 44 9.71 24.06 -32.19
CA PHE A 44 10.29 24.85 -31.06
C PHE A 44 10.25 26.38 -31.37
N PRO A 45 10.52 27.38 -30.46
CA PRO A 45 11.58 27.46 -29.41
C PRO A 45 11.14 28.09 -28.06
N ALA A 46 11.75 27.84 -26.89
CA ALA A 46 13.07 28.20 -26.31
C ALA A 46 13.25 29.67 -25.84
N ASN A 47 13.28 29.86 -24.50
CA ASN A 47 13.98 30.87 -23.65
C ASN A 47 13.11 31.16 -22.40
N ALA A 48 13.60 31.57 -21.24
CA ALA A 48 14.87 31.57 -20.52
C ALA A 48 14.52 32.17 -19.13
N ALA A 49 15.23 31.72 -18.09
CA ALA A 49 15.55 32.45 -16.86
C ALA A 49 14.44 33.10 -15.99
N SER A 50 14.36 32.60 -14.75
CA SER A 50 14.28 33.34 -13.48
C SER A 50 13.33 34.54 -13.35
N THR A 51 12.42 34.52 -12.37
CA THR A 51 12.42 35.36 -11.15
C THR A 51 11.04 35.37 -10.47
N ALA A 52 11.08 35.38 -9.13
CA ALA A 52 10.13 36.03 -8.22
C ALA A 52 8.62 35.72 -8.29
N ALA A 53 8.15 35.09 -7.20
CA ALA A 53 7.07 35.55 -6.32
C ALA A 53 5.78 36.20 -6.90
N ALA A 54 4.67 35.62 -6.43
CA ALA A 54 3.37 36.25 -6.14
C ALA A 54 2.49 36.71 -7.32
N SER A 55 1.39 35.98 -7.53
CA SER A 55 0.04 36.53 -7.39
C SER A 55 -1.00 35.43 -7.64
N ALA A 56 -2.02 35.44 -6.81
CA ALA A 56 -3.16 34.55 -6.85
C ALA A 56 -4.06 34.75 -8.09
N ASN A 57 -4.92 33.75 -8.27
CA ASN A 57 -6.22 33.76 -8.96
C ASN A 57 -6.27 33.34 -10.43
N GLY A 58 -6.69 32.09 -10.63
CA GLY A 58 -7.16 31.52 -11.88
C GLY A 58 -7.97 30.26 -11.56
N ALA A 59 -9.28 30.44 -11.38
CA ALA A 59 -10.22 29.51 -10.79
C ALA A 59 -10.34 28.15 -11.50
N ALA A 60 -10.27 27.08 -10.71
CA ALA A 60 -10.82 25.78 -11.05
C ALA A 60 -12.36 25.82 -10.96
N ALA A 61 -13.01 25.29 -11.99
CA ALA A 61 -14.44 25.09 -12.08
C ALA A 61 -14.99 24.34 -10.85
N THR A 62 -15.93 24.97 -10.14
CA THR A 62 -16.74 24.32 -9.09
C THR A 62 -18.23 24.34 -9.48
N GLN A 63 -18.77 23.13 -9.33
CA GLN A 63 -20.11 22.56 -9.55
C GLN A 63 -21.36 23.47 -9.46
N PRO A 64 -22.47 23.13 -10.16
CA PRO A 64 -23.57 24.05 -10.54
C PRO A 64 -24.70 24.23 -9.51
N TRP A 65 -24.66 23.59 -8.34
CA TRP A 65 -25.75 23.69 -7.36
C TRP A 65 -25.69 24.97 -6.49
N LEU A 66 -24.58 25.71 -6.54
CA LEU A 66 -24.39 26.98 -5.81
C LEU A 66 -24.95 28.22 -6.54
N SER A 67 -25.29 28.12 -7.83
CA SER A 67 -25.77 29.26 -8.62
C SER A 67 -27.27 29.52 -8.51
N GLY A 68 -28.04 28.60 -7.91
CA GLY A 68 -29.50 28.72 -7.74
C GLY A 68 -29.93 29.53 -6.52
N ALA A 69 -29.07 29.72 -5.52
CA ALA A 69 -29.41 30.47 -4.30
C ALA A 69 -29.34 32.01 -4.48
N TRP A 70 -28.74 32.48 -5.59
CA TRP A 70 -28.39 33.89 -5.79
C TRP A 70 -29.13 34.58 -6.94
N ARG A 71 -30.21 34.00 -7.46
CA ARG A 71 -30.94 34.62 -8.57
C ARG A 71 -32.45 34.48 -8.43
N GLY A 72 -33.04 35.40 -7.69
CA GLY A 72 -34.50 35.62 -7.69
C GLY A 72 -34.97 36.64 -6.67
N GLY A 73 -35.23 37.86 -7.13
CA GLY A 73 -36.31 38.71 -6.59
C GLY A 73 -35.90 39.87 -5.67
N GLU A 74 -35.85 41.07 -6.24
CA GLU A 74 -35.84 42.34 -5.51
C GLU A 74 -37.21 42.58 -4.85
N ALA A 75 -37.25 42.66 -3.51
CA ALA A 75 -38.24 43.43 -2.75
C ALA A 75 -37.74 43.63 -1.31
N SER A 76 -37.78 44.87 -0.84
CA SER A 76 -37.26 45.35 0.43
C SER A 76 -37.54 44.44 1.63
N ALA A 77 -36.49 43.83 2.19
CA ALA A 77 -36.48 43.35 3.56
C ALA A 77 -35.14 43.76 4.18
N LYS A 78 -35.22 44.50 5.30
CA LYS A 78 -34.09 44.80 6.19
C LYS A 78 -33.26 43.53 6.39
N LEU A 79 -32.04 43.51 5.87
CA LEU A 79 -31.04 42.55 6.31
C LEU A 79 -30.49 43.07 7.64
N ASP A 80 -31.18 42.71 8.71
CA ASP A 80 -30.55 42.61 10.01
C ASP A 80 -29.31 41.73 9.82
N ALA A 81 -28.13 42.35 9.89
CA ALA A 81 -26.91 41.61 10.11
C ALA A 81 -27.16 40.71 11.34
N PRO A 82 -26.80 39.42 11.34
CA PRO A 82 -27.01 38.59 12.52
C PRO A 82 -26.35 39.28 13.70
N ALA A 83 -27.16 39.71 14.68
CA ALA A 83 -26.78 40.59 15.79
C ALA A 83 -25.62 40.05 16.65
N PHE A 84 -25.22 38.80 16.43
CA PHE A 84 -24.06 38.16 17.03
C PHE A 84 -22.70 38.62 16.44
N LEU A 85 -22.66 39.23 15.24
CA LEU A 85 -21.39 39.65 14.61
C LEU A 85 -21.00 41.12 14.89
N LEU A 86 -21.93 41.94 15.38
CA LEU A 86 -21.68 43.34 15.72
C LEU A 86 -20.78 43.57 16.96
N PRO A 87 -20.73 42.72 18.00
CA PRO A 87 -19.85 42.94 19.14
C PRO A 87 -18.40 42.43 18.95
N LEU A 88 -18.12 41.56 17.96
CA LEU A 88 -16.78 41.00 17.78
C LEU A 88 -15.87 41.84 16.88
N ALA A 89 -16.44 42.67 16.00
CA ALA A 89 -15.69 43.50 15.06
C ALA A 89 -15.09 44.77 15.70
N GLY A 90 -15.63 45.23 16.84
CA GLY A 90 -15.19 46.45 17.52
C GLY A 90 -14.17 46.25 18.65
N ALA A 91 -13.98 45.02 19.15
CA ALA A 91 -13.23 44.78 20.39
C ALA A 91 -11.81 44.20 20.21
N VAL A 92 -11.43 43.79 18.99
CA VAL A 92 -10.12 43.19 18.72
C VAL A 92 -9.55 43.85 17.48
N GLY A 93 -8.63 44.81 17.68
CA GLY A 93 -7.99 45.52 16.57
C GLY A 93 -7.33 44.56 15.57
N PRO A 94 -7.10 44.99 14.30
CA PRO A 94 -6.51 44.14 13.25
C PRO A 94 -5.15 43.55 13.64
N VAL A 95 -4.41 44.24 14.52
CA VAL A 95 -3.14 43.77 15.08
C VAL A 95 -3.35 42.62 16.08
N SER A 96 -4.38 42.66 16.91
CA SER A 96 -4.67 41.62 17.92
C SER A 96 -5.22 40.34 17.30
N LEU A 97 -6.02 40.45 16.23
CA LEU A 97 -6.51 39.30 15.47
C LEU A 97 -5.38 38.65 14.64
N SER A 98 -4.50 39.47 14.06
CA SER A 98 -3.28 39.00 13.39
C SER A 98 -2.26 38.41 14.37
N LEU A 99 -2.11 38.97 15.58
CA LEU A 99 -1.23 38.48 16.64
C LEU A 99 -1.77 37.18 17.26
N ALA A 100 -3.09 37.05 17.42
CA ALA A 100 -3.74 35.81 17.85
C ALA A 100 -3.67 34.71 16.77
N LEU A 101 -3.87 35.07 15.49
CA LEU A 101 -3.65 34.16 14.38
C LEU A 101 -2.17 33.79 14.22
N THR A 102 -1.22 34.70 14.43
CA THR A 102 0.22 34.38 14.37
C THR A 102 0.71 33.67 15.61
N LEU A 103 0.18 33.90 16.82
CA LEU A 103 0.46 33.06 17.99
C LEU A 103 -0.11 31.65 17.81
N SER A 104 -1.33 31.52 17.28
CA SER A 104 -1.95 30.23 16.97
C SER A 104 -1.23 29.51 15.83
N ALA A 105 -0.93 30.22 14.73
CA ALA A 105 -0.21 29.66 13.59
C ALA A 105 1.24 29.33 13.94
N SER A 106 1.94 30.17 14.71
CA SER A 106 3.31 29.86 15.15
C SER A 106 3.35 28.75 16.21
N ALA A 107 2.35 28.64 17.09
CA ALA A 107 2.23 27.51 18.01
C ALA A 107 1.91 26.21 17.26
N PHE A 108 1.01 26.25 16.28
CA PHE A 108 0.67 25.14 15.40
C PHE A 108 1.88 24.70 14.55
N LEU A 109 2.58 25.64 13.92
CA LEU A 109 3.80 25.36 13.14
C LEU A 109 4.93 24.81 14.01
N ARG A 110 5.12 25.31 15.23
CA ARG A 110 6.07 24.72 16.20
C ARG A 110 5.66 23.30 16.58
N GLY A 111 4.37 23.04 16.81
CA GLY A 111 3.85 21.71 17.08
C GLY A 111 4.09 20.74 15.91
N LEU A 112 3.82 21.17 14.68
CA LEU A 112 4.11 20.38 13.48
C LEU A 112 5.61 20.13 13.30
N LEU A 113 6.46 21.13 13.57
CA LEU A 113 7.91 20.98 13.50
C LEU A 113 8.43 19.96 14.53
N VAL A 114 7.93 20.01 15.76
CA VAL A 114 8.26 19.00 16.78
C VAL A 114 7.78 17.62 16.33
N LEU A 115 6.56 17.51 15.81
CA LEU A 115 6.00 16.25 15.35
C LEU A 115 6.80 15.65 14.18
N THR A 116 7.22 16.45 13.19
CA THR A 116 8.01 15.97 12.05
C THR A 116 9.43 15.58 12.46
N VAL A 117 10.07 16.34 13.36
CA VAL A 117 11.39 15.99 13.91
C VAL A 117 11.30 14.68 14.72
N LEU A 118 10.28 14.51 15.55
CA LEU A 118 10.05 13.26 16.29
C LEU A 118 9.79 12.08 15.35
N ASN A 119 8.97 12.28 14.31
CA ASN A 119 8.68 11.24 13.32
C ASN A 119 9.93 10.84 12.53
N ALA A 120 10.74 11.82 12.11
CA ALA A 120 12.02 11.57 11.45
C ALA A 120 12.99 10.81 12.36
N GLY A 121 13.10 11.23 13.63
CA GLY A 121 13.92 10.55 14.63
C GLY A 121 13.49 9.10 14.86
N PHE A 122 12.18 8.86 15.00
CA PHE A 122 11.64 7.51 15.14
C PHE A 122 11.89 6.67 13.88
N THR A 123 11.78 7.27 12.69
CA THR A 123 12.05 6.60 11.42
C THR A 123 13.51 6.17 11.31
N LEU A 124 14.45 7.03 11.72
CA LEU A 124 15.88 6.70 11.77
C LEU A 124 16.18 5.63 12.81
N ALA A 125 15.65 5.76 14.03
CA ALA A 125 15.82 4.77 15.09
C ALA A 125 15.31 3.39 14.66
N ARG A 126 14.15 3.35 13.98
CA ARG A 126 13.60 2.13 13.37
C ARG A 126 14.57 1.55 12.34
N ALA A 127 15.07 2.36 11.41
CA ALA A 127 16.00 1.89 10.37
C ALA A 127 17.29 1.29 10.96
N VAL A 128 17.90 1.98 11.92
CA VAL A 128 19.11 1.49 12.61
C VAL A 128 18.83 0.22 13.40
N SER A 129 17.69 0.15 14.10
CA SER A 129 17.29 -1.03 14.87
C SER A 129 17.11 -2.26 13.97
N PHE A 130 16.49 -2.11 12.79
CA PHE A 130 16.34 -3.21 11.84
C PHE A 130 17.66 -3.64 11.22
N ALA A 131 18.55 -2.71 10.89
CA ALA A 131 19.89 -3.05 10.39
C ALA A 131 20.69 -3.85 11.43
N TYR A 132 20.67 -3.40 12.69
CA TYR A 132 21.35 -4.11 13.78
C TYR A 132 20.69 -5.46 14.09
N ALA A 133 19.37 -5.53 14.13
CA ALA A 133 18.64 -6.77 14.40
C ALA A 133 18.84 -7.80 13.29
N GLY A 134 18.88 -7.39 12.02
CA GLY A 134 19.20 -8.25 10.88
C GLY A 134 20.59 -8.86 11.01
N LEU A 135 21.60 -8.03 11.26
CA LEU A 135 22.97 -8.49 11.44
C LEU A 135 23.14 -9.42 12.66
N ALA A 136 22.49 -9.11 13.78
CA ALA A 136 22.53 -9.96 14.97
C ALA A 136 21.80 -11.30 14.74
N ALA A 137 20.71 -11.31 13.96
CA ALA A 137 19.99 -12.53 13.61
C ALA A 137 20.84 -13.41 12.67
N ALA A 138 21.48 -12.81 11.67
CA ALA A 138 22.42 -13.45 10.74
C ALA A 138 23.49 -14.25 11.49
N GLN A 139 24.22 -13.56 12.39
CA GLN A 139 25.33 -14.13 13.14
C GLN A 139 24.88 -15.29 14.04
N ARG A 140 23.73 -15.15 14.71
CA ARG A 140 23.18 -16.22 15.56
C ARG A 140 22.74 -17.44 14.76
N MET A 141 22.13 -17.25 13.60
CA MET A 141 21.72 -18.35 12.73
C MET A 141 22.93 -19.05 12.11
N HIS A 142 23.92 -18.28 11.64
CA HIS A 142 25.19 -18.79 11.14
C HIS A 142 25.89 -19.66 12.19
N ALA A 143 26.04 -19.16 13.43
CA ALA A 143 26.69 -19.90 14.51
C ALA A 143 25.94 -21.19 14.87
N ARG A 144 24.61 -21.15 14.93
CA ARG A 144 23.77 -22.34 15.21
C ARG A 144 23.90 -23.38 14.10
N LEU A 145 23.86 -22.96 12.84
CA LEU A 145 23.94 -23.87 11.71
C LEU A 145 25.35 -24.48 11.59
N LEU A 146 26.40 -23.67 11.82
CA LEU A 146 27.78 -24.16 11.85
C LEU A 146 27.97 -25.20 12.96
N HIS A 147 27.47 -24.92 14.17
CA HIS A 147 27.51 -25.90 15.27
C HIS A 147 26.76 -27.19 14.92
N ALA A 148 25.59 -27.10 14.31
CA ALA A 148 24.82 -28.27 13.89
C ALA A 148 25.54 -29.11 12.82
N VAL A 149 26.22 -28.46 11.87
CA VAL A 149 27.02 -29.15 10.86
C VAL A 149 28.26 -29.81 11.47
N LEU A 150 28.96 -29.12 12.38
CA LEU A 150 30.15 -29.68 13.04
C LEU A 150 29.82 -30.89 13.93
N CYS A 151 28.62 -30.93 14.51
CA CYS A 151 28.14 -32.07 15.30
C CYS A 151 27.46 -33.17 14.46
N ALA A 152 27.37 -33.03 13.13
CA ALA A 152 26.75 -34.03 12.28
C ALA A 152 27.63 -35.29 12.16
N PRO A 153 27.03 -36.50 12.08
CA PRO A 153 27.79 -37.75 11.93
C PRO A 153 28.53 -37.78 10.58
N MET A 154 29.67 -38.47 10.51
CA MET A 154 30.47 -38.56 9.27
C MET A 154 29.67 -39.11 8.07
N ALA A 155 28.73 -40.02 8.31
CA ALA A 155 27.83 -40.54 7.28
C ALA A 155 27.01 -39.44 6.56
N PHE A 156 26.74 -38.30 7.21
CA PHE A 156 26.08 -37.16 6.58
C PHE A 156 26.95 -36.52 5.49
N PHE A 157 28.27 -36.42 5.74
CA PHE A 157 29.23 -35.82 4.82
C PHE A 157 29.57 -36.74 3.63
N ASP A 158 29.41 -38.06 3.81
CA ASP A 158 29.57 -39.03 2.72
C ASP A 158 28.37 -39.01 1.75
N LEU A 159 27.16 -38.73 2.27
CA LEU A 159 25.92 -38.72 1.49
C LEU A 159 25.63 -37.37 0.80
N VAL A 160 26.07 -36.26 1.38
CA VAL A 160 25.77 -34.91 0.89
C VAL A 160 27.07 -34.22 0.48
N PRO A 161 27.25 -33.85 -0.81
CA PRO A 161 28.47 -33.17 -1.25
C PRO A 161 28.62 -31.83 -0.52
N SER A 162 29.83 -31.55 -0.02
CA SER A 162 30.15 -30.35 0.76
C SER A 162 29.76 -29.05 0.06
N GLY A 163 29.88 -28.99 -1.27
CA GLY A 163 29.43 -27.85 -2.07
C GLY A 163 27.93 -27.56 -1.96
N ARG A 164 27.06 -28.58 -1.82
CA ARG A 164 25.61 -28.38 -1.63
C ARG A 164 25.30 -27.80 -0.25
N ILE A 165 26.06 -28.21 0.77
CA ILE A 165 25.93 -27.68 2.13
C ILE A 165 26.29 -26.19 2.13
N ILE A 166 27.43 -25.82 1.53
CA ILE A 166 27.90 -24.42 1.45
C ILE A 166 26.93 -23.56 0.62
N ASN A 167 26.45 -24.06 -0.52
CA ASN A 167 25.51 -23.31 -1.36
C ASN A 167 24.19 -23.03 -0.62
N ARG A 168 23.68 -24.03 0.10
CA ARG A 168 22.46 -23.87 0.91
C ARG A 168 22.69 -22.95 2.10
N PHE A 169 23.82 -23.10 2.78
CA PHE A 169 24.23 -22.25 3.89
C PHE A 169 24.29 -20.77 3.48
N SER A 170 24.94 -20.49 2.36
CA SER A 170 25.07 -19.15 1.80
C SER A 170 23.68 -18.59 1.41
N SER A 171 22.90 -19.34 0.63
CA SER A 171 21.57 -18.90 0.17
C SER A 171 20.58 -18.67 1.33
N ASP A 172 20.58 -19.54 2.33
CA ASP A 172 19.67 -19.43 3.48
C ASP A 172 20.09 -18.26 4.39
N THR A 173 21.40 -18.02 4.56
CA THR A 173 21.91 -16.84 5.28
C THR A 173 21.54 -15.55 4.56
N SER A 174 21.76 -15.44 3.24
CA SER A 174 21.38 -14.25 2.47
C SER A 174 19.88 -13.94 2.56
N LYS A 175 19.01 -14.95 2.58
CA LYS A 175 17.56 -14.73 2.77
C LYS A 175 17.24 -14.20 4.17
N ILE A 176 17.90 -14.72 5.21
CA ILE A 176 17.70 -14.27 6.59
C ILE A 176 18.20 -12.84 6.78
N ASP A 177 19.25 -12.44 6.07
CA ASP A 177 19.89 -11.14 6.25
C ASP A 177 19.17 -10.03 5.48
N ASP A 178 18.67 -10.33 4.28
CA ASP A 178 18.03 -9.33 3.42
C ASP A 178 16.49 -9.40 3.47
N THR A 179 15.92 -10.59 3.24
CA THR A 179 14.48 -10.71 2.98
C THR A 179 13.66 -10.67 4.27
N LEU A 180 14.16 -11.28 5.33
CA LEU A 180 13.42 -11.40 6.60
C LEU A 180 13.26 -10.04 7.29
N PRO A 181 14.30 -9.19 7.45
CA PRO A 181 14.15 -7.87 8.07
C PRO A 181 13.27 -6.95 7.21
N PHE A 182 13.36 -7.05 5.88
CA PHE A 182 12.51 -6.29 4.97
C PHE A 182 11.02 -6.61 5.15
N ILE A 183 10.66 -7.91 5.17
CA ILE A 183 9.28 -8.35 5.35
C ILE A 183 8.76 -8.02 6.74
N LEU A 184 9.58 -8.22 7.79
CA LEU A 184 9.22 -7.83 9.16
C LEU A 184 8.99 -6.33 9.27
N ASN A 185 9.83 -5.51 8.66
CA ASN A 185 9.67 -4.06 8.68
C ASN A 185 8.32 -3.63 8.05
N ILE A 186 7.95 -4.23 6.93
CA ILE A 186 6.64 -4.00 6.30
C ILE A 186 5.50 -4.48 7.21
N LEU A 187 5.63 -5.65 7.82
CA LEU A 187 4.62 -6.21 8.73
C LEU A 187 4.41 -5.29 9.94
N LEU A 188 5.49 -4.89 10.62
CA LEU A 188 5.42 -3.99 11.78
C LEU A 188 4.83 -2.64 11.40
N ALA A 189 5.20 -2.07 10.25
CA ALA A 189 4.63 -0.81 9.76
C ALA A 189 3.12 -0.93 9.52
N ASN A 190 2.66 -2.01 8.89
CA ASN A 190 1.23 -2.27 8.67
C ASN A 190 0.48 -2.50 9.98
N CYS A 191 1.05 -3.25 10.92
CA CYS A 191 0.46 -3.45 12.24
C CYS A 191 0.33 -2.13 13.01
N ALA A 192 1.37 -1.29 12.99
CA ALA A 192 1.35 0.02 13.63
C ALA A 192 0.32 0.96 12.99
N ASN A 193 0.25 0.99 11.65
CA ASN A 193 -0.75 1.77 10.93
C ASN A 193 -2.17 1.29 11.24
N LEU A 194 -2.41 -0.02 11.27
CA LEU A 194 -3.71 -0.58 11.61
C LEU A 194 -4.10 -0.23 13.05
N ALA A 195 -3.18 -0.35 14.01
CA ALA A 195 -3.41 0.01 15.40
C ALA A 195 -3.67 1.52 15.56
N GLY A 196 -2.91 2.37 14.87
CA GLY A 196 -3.09 3.82 14.88
C GLY A 196 -4.44 4.24 14.29
N LEU A 197 -4.80 3.68 13.14
CA LEU A 197 -6.11 3.87 12.53
C LEU A 197 -7.23 3.46 13.49
N LEU A 198 -7.11 2.27 14.09
CA LEU A 198 -8.11 1.77 15.03
C LEU A 198 -8.27 2.69 16.24
N LEU A 199 -7.16 3.19 16.81
CA LEU A 199 -7.19 4.09 17.96
C LEU A 199 -7.85 5.42 17.64
N VAL A 200 -7.51 6.04 16.51
CA VAL A 200 -8.15 7.28 16.05
C VAL A 200 -9.64 7.06 15.75
N MET A 201 -9.98 5.90 15.17
CA MET A 201 -11.36 5.53 14.89
C MET A 201 -12.20 5.43 16.16
N VAL A 202 -11.68 4.77 17.19
CA VAL A 202 -12.34 4.65 18.51
C VAL A 202 -12.50 6.02 19.18
N ALA A 203 -11.50 6.90 19.06
CA ALA A 203 -11.56 8.25 19.62
C ALA A 203 -12.58 9.15 18.90
N THR A 204 -12.77 8.99 17.59
CA THR A 204 -13.65 9.87 16.79
C THR A 204 -15.11 9.42 16.85
N SER A 205 -15.37 8.11 16.70
CA SER A 205 -16.73 7.58 16.70
C SER A 205 -16.74 6.11 17.11
N PRO A 206 -17.04 5.79 18.39
CA PRO A 206 -17.05 4.42 18.89
C PRO A 206 -18.17 3.56 18.28
N THR A 207 -19.24 4.17 17.76
CA THR A 207 -20.35 3.42 17.12
C THR A 207 -19.92 2.70 15.85
N LEU A 208 -18.90 3.20 15.13
CA LEU A 208 -18.35 2.53 13.95
C LEU A 208 -17.62 1.22 14.29
N LEU A 209 -17.18 1.03 15.53
CA LEU A 209 -16.56 -0.21 15.99
C LEU A 209 -17.54 -1.40 15.94
N LEU A 210 -18.83 -1.14 16.20
CA LEU A 210 -19.88 -2.15 16.14
C LEU A 210 -20.05 -2.70 14.71
N LEU A 211 -19.91 -1.84 13.71
CA LEU A 211 -19.95 -2.23 12.29
C LEU A 211 -18.66 -2.95 11.84
N LEU A 212 -17.52 -2.60 12.43
CA LEU A 212 -16.23 -3.23 12.11
C LEU A 212 -16.17 -4.69 12.57
N LEU A 213 -16.84 -5.05 13.66
CA LEU A 213 -16.84 -6.40 14.23
C LEU A 213 -17.34 -7.48 13.23
N PRO A 214 -18.54 -7.39 12.63
CA PRO A 214 -19.00 -8.38 11.66
C PRO A 214 -18.13 -8.39 10.40
N MET A 215 -17.65 -7.23 9.93
CA MET A 215 -16.73 -7.14 8.80
C MET A 215 -15.40 -7.83 9.08
N GLY A 216 -14.87 -7.70 10.30
CA GLY A 216 -13.66 -8.39 10.75
C GLY A 216 -13.80 -9.91 10.72
N VAL A 217 -14.97 -10.45 11.10
CA VAL A 217 -15.24 -11.88 11.02
C VAL A 217 -15.24 -12.37 9.57
N VAL A 218 -15.91 -11.66 8.66
CA VAL A 218 -15.93 -11.97 7.22
C VAL A 218 -14.51 -11.90 6.66
N TYR A 219 -13.76 -10.84 6.96
CA TYR A 219 -12.38 -10.68 6.54
C TYR A 219 -11.50 -11.83 7.05
N ARG A 220 -11.63 -12.24 8.31
CA ARG A 220 -10.86 -13.36 8.87
C ARG A 220 -11.14 -14.67 8.12
N ARG A 221 -12.41 -14.94 7.78
CA ARG A 221 -12.80 -16.13 7.00
C ARG A 221 -12.18 -16.08 5.60
N LEU A 222 -12.27 -14.94 4.93
CA LEU A 222 -11.68 -14.73 3.62
C LEU A 222 -10.15 -14.89 3.65
N GLN A 223 -9.49 -14.33 4.66
CA GLN A 223 -8.04 -14.39 4.81
C GLN A 223 -7.55 -15.83 5.04
N LEU A 224 -8.28 -16.63 5.81
CA LEU A 224 -7.96 -18.06 6.00
C LEU A 224 -8.06 -18.83 4.69
N TYR A 225 -9.11 -18.60 3.91
CA TYR A 225 -9.29 -19.24 2.60
C TYR A 225 -8.19 -18.81 1.63
N TYR A 226 -7.97 -17.49 1.48
CA TYR A 226 -6.94 -16.91 0.62
C TYR A 226 -5.55 -17.46 0.96
N ARG A 227 -5.20 -17.58 2.24
CA ARG A 227 -3.88 -18.08 2.66
C ARG A 227 -3.68 -19.54 2.28
N SER A 228 -4.72 -20.37 2.34
CA SER A 228 -4.66 -21.76 1.89
C SER A 228 -4.49 -21.84 0.37
N THR A 229 -5.36 -21.15 -0.38
CA THR A 229 -5.33 -21.14 -1.84
C THR A 229 -4.02 -20.57 -2.39
N SER A 230 -3.52 -19.47 -1.82
CA SER A 230 -2.26 -18.83 -2.23
C SER A 230 -1.05 -19.76 -2.08
N ARG A 231 -1.00 -20.55 -1.01
CA ARG A 231 0.07 -21.53 -0.80
C ARG A 231 0.04 -22.62 -1.87
N GLU A 232 -1.16 -23.12 -2.19
CA GLU A 232 -1.32 -24.16 -3.20
C GLU A 232 -0.98 -23.64 -4.60
N VAL A 233 -1.45 -22.44 -4.95
CA VAL A 233 -1.09 -21.79 -6.23
C VAL A 233 0.41 -21.62 -6.35
N ARG A 234 1.09 -21.17 -5.29
CA ARG A 234 2.56 -21.00 -5.30
C ARG A 234 3.29 -22.33 -5.41
N ARG A 235 2.73 -23.42 -4.86
CA ARG A 235 3.26 -24.78 -5.04
C ARG A 235 3.11 -25.22 -6.50
N LEU A 236 1.93 -25.06 -7.08
CA LEU A 236 1.65 -25.42 -8.48
C LEU A 236 2.56 -24.65 -9.44
N ASP A 237 2.74 -23.35 -9.20
CA ASP A 237 3.64 -22.50 -9.97
C ASP A 237 5.10 -23.04 -9.92
N SER A 238 5.60 -23.39 -8.72
CA SER A 238 6.94 -23.96 -8.58
C SER A 238 7.11 -25.32 -9.28
N VAL A 239 6.08 -26.18 -9.26
CA VAL A 239 6.10 -27.50 -9.91
C VAL A 239 6.00 -27.36 -11.43
N ALA A 240 5.21 -26.41 -11.93
CA ALA A 240 5.07 -26.15 -13.35
C ALA A 240 6.33 -25.53 -13.98
N LEU A 241 7.07 -24.71 -13.22
CA LEU A 241 8.29 -24.04 -13.70
C LEU A 241 9.54 -24.95 -13.71
N SER A 242 9.63 -25.93 -12.80
CA SER A 242 10.78 -26.84 -12.74
C SER A 242 11.11 -27.58 -14.05
N PRO A 243 10.15 -28.22 -14.76
CA PRO A 243 10.47 -28.93 -16.00
C PRO A 243 10.88 -28.00 -17.13
N VAL A 244 10.34 -26.77 -17.16
CA VAL A 244 10.71 -25.76 -18.15
C VAL A 244 12.19 -25.38 -18.00
N PHE A 245 12.65 -25.11 -16.78
CA PHE A 245 14.06 -24.82 -16.53
C PHE A 245 14.98 -26.02 -16.85
N SER A 246 14.53 -27.25 -16.57
CA SER A 246 15.28 -28.47 -16.93
C SER A 246 15.43 -28.62 -18.44
N ALA A 247 14.33 -28.46 -19.19
CA ALA A 247 14.33 -28.56 -20.65
C ALA A 247 15.21 -27.47 -21.31
N PHE A 248 15.21 -26.25 -20.77
CA PHE A 248 16.14 -25.21 -21.24
C PHE A 248 17.61 -25.57 -20.99
N GLY A 249 17.92 -26.22 -19.87
CA GLY A 249 19.26 -26.74 -19.60
C GLY A 249 19.67 -27.80 -20.62
N GLU A 250 18.81 -28.79 -20.87
CA GLU A 250 19.06 -29.86 -21.85
C GLU A 250 19.26 -29.31 -23.27
N VAL A 251 18.45 -28.34 -23.70
CA VAL A 251 18.59 -27.71 -25.01
C VAL A 251 19.88 -26.88 -25.10
N ALA A 252 20.25 -26.17 -24.02
CA ALA A 252 21.49 -25.41 -23.99
C ALA A 252 22.73 -26.31 -24.09
N ASP A 253 22.71 -27.46 -23.42
CA ASP A 253 23.78 -28.46 -23.48
C ASP A 253 23.83 -29.17 -24.85
N ALA A 254 22.67 -29.40 -25.48
CA ALA A 254 22.57 -30.00 -26.81
C ALA A 254 22.86 -29.00 -27.96
N ALA A 255 22.86 -27.69 -27.70
CA ALA A 255 23.06 -26.64 -28.70
C ALA A 255 24.32 -26.80 -29.60
N PRO A 256 25.53 -27.13 -29.09
CA PRO A 256 26.69 -27.37 -29.95
C PRO A 256 26.52 -28.60 -30.86
N CYS A 257 25.83 -29.64 -30.39
CA CYS A 257 25.56 -30.85 -31.19
C CYS A 257 24.56 -30.57 -32.32
N VAL A 258 23.49 -29.81 -32.01
CA VAL A 258 22.51 -29.36 -33.01
C VAL A 258 23.14 -28.44 -34.05
N ARG A 259 24.04 -27.52 -33.64
CA ARG A 259 24.79 -26.68 -34.57
C ARG A 259 25.76 -27.49 -35.45
N GLY A 260 26.36 -28.54 -34.91
CA GLY A 260 27.24 -29.45 -35.67
C GLY A 260 26.50 -30.30 -36.69
N LEU A 261 25.21 -30.61 -36.48
CA LEU A 261 24.36 -31.37 -37.41
C LEU A 261 23.80 -30.53 -38.57
N GLN A 262 23.91 -29.20 -38.50
CA GLN A 262 23.45 -28.27 -39.55
C GLN A 262 24.53 -27.93 -40.59
N LEU A 263 25.73 -28.50 -40.47
CA LEU A 263 26.84 -28.44 -41.44
C LEU A 263 27.01 -29.79 -42.12
#